data_AF-A0A356INN5-F1
#
_entry.id   AF-A0A356INN5-F1
#
_cell.length_a   1.000
_cell.length_b   1.000
_cell.length_c   1.000
_cell.angle_alpha   90.00
_cell.angle_beta   90.00
_cell.angle_gamma   90.00
#
_symmetry.space_group_name_H-M   'P 1'
#
loop_
_entity.id
_entity.type
_entity.pdbx_description
1 polymer ?
#
loop_
_entity_poly.entity_id
_entity_poly.type
_entity_poly.pdbx_seq_one_letter_code
_entity_poly.pdbx_strand_id
1 'polypeptide(L)' 'MTEDELKAMKKEVSSKKRIATDWASKIHDVVEDSLWSSYQELPDLAQKAVDACEEWASAKAKYEAAAKG' A
#
# COMPACT_ATOMS: atom_id res chain seq x y z
N MET A 1 -18.61 7.75 15.60
CA MET A 1 -18.22 6.50 14.92
C MET A 1 -18.30 5.38 15.95
N THR A 2 -18.76 4.18 15.57
CA THR A 2 -18.82 3.05 16.51
C THR A 2 -17.45 2.39 16.67
N GLU A 3 -17.25 1.65 17.75
CA GLU A 3 -16.01 0.88 17.96
C GLU A 3 -15.78 -0.15 16.83
N ASP A 4 -16.84 -0.74 16.31
CA ASP A 4 -16.78 -1.70 15.20
C ASP A 4 -16.36 -1.03 13.89
N GLU A 5 -16.85 0.19 13.61
CA GLU A 5 -16.43 0.99 12.45
C GLU A 5 -14.95 1.38 12.56
N LEU A 6 -14.49 1.84 13.73
CA LEU A 6 -13.08 2.13 13.99
C LEU A 6 -12.18 0.89 13.80
N LYS A 7 -12.64 -0.27 14.26
CA LYS A 7 -11.92 -1.54 14.09
C LYS A 7 -11.84 -1.97 12.62
N ALA A 8 -12.92 -1.80 11.87
CA ALA A 8 -12.94 -2.06 10.43
C ALA A 8 -11.97 -1.15 9.67
N MET A 9 -11.96 0.15 9.97
CA MET A 9 -11.02 1.11 9.37
C MET A 9 -9.57 0.79 9.71
N LYS A 10 -9.27 0.42 10.96
CA LYS A 10 -7.93 -0.01 11.36
C LYS A 10 -7.48 -1.25 10.59
N LYS A 11 -8.38 -2.21 10.35
CA LYS A 11 -8.11 -3.39 9.53
C LYS A 11 -7.84 -3.01 8.09
N GLU A 12 -8.62 -2.10 7.52
CA GLU A 12 -8.42 -1.58 6.16
C GLU A 12 -7.04 -0.94 5.99
N VAL A 13 -6.61 -0.09 6.94
CA VAL A 13 -5.27 0.52 6.94
C VAL A 13 -4.18 -0.56 6.93
N SER A 14 -4.33 -1.60 7.76
CA SER A 14 -3.37 -2.72 7.78
C SER A 14 -3.33 -3.49 6.45
N SER A 15 -4.50 -3.78 5.88
CA SER A 15 -4.61 -4.45 4.59
C SER A 15 -3.97 -3.64 3.45
N LYS A 16 -4.24 -2.34 3.36
CA LYS A 16 -3.64 -1.46 2.35
C LYS A 16 -2.13 -1.32 2.53
N LYS A 17 -1.64 -1.27 3.77
CA LYS A 17 -0.19 -1.28 4.06
C LYS A 17 0.47 -2.53 3.49
N ARG A 18 -0.14 -3.71 3.69
CA ARG A 18 0.37 -4.96 3.15
C ARG A 18 0.45 -4.93 1.63
N ILE A 19 -0.58 -4.43 0.95
CA ILE A 19 -0.59 -4.29 -0.52
C ILE A 19 0.57 -3.41 -1.00
N ALA A 20 0.82 -2.27 -0.34
CA ALA A 20 1.93 -1.40 -0.68
C ALA A 20 3.30 -2.11 -0.49
N THR A 21 3.46 -2.87 0.61
CA THR A 21 4.67 -3.68 0.84
C THR A 21 4.83 -4.78 -0.23
N ASP A 22 3.76 -5.45 -0.63
CA ASP A 22 3.82 -6.50 -1.65
C ASP A 22 4.30 -5.94 -3.01
N TRP A 23 3.92 -4.70 -3.37
CA TRP A 23 4.47 -4.06 -4.57
C TRP A 23 5.94 -3.70 -4.45
N ALA A 24 6.39 -3.25 -3.27
CA ALA A 24 7.81 -3.01 -3.02
C ALA A 24 8.63 -4.31 -3.17
N SER A 25 8.12 -5.44 -2.68
CA SER A 25 8.76 -6.75 -2.88
C SER A 25 8.86 -7.13 -4.36
N LYS A 26 7.80 -6.93 -5.15
CA LYS A 26 7.87 -7.22 -6.60
C LYS A 26 8.90 -6.36 -7.33
N ILE A 27 9.02 -5.09 -6.97
CA ILE A 27 10.06 -4.22 -7.53
C ILE A 27 11.45 -4.73 -7.16
N HIS A 28 11.64 -5.12 -5.89
CA HIS A 28 12.88 -5.72 -5.41
C HIS A 28 13.24 -6.97 -6.22
N ASP A 29 12.31 -7.89 -6.44
CA ASP A 29 12.53 -9.11 -7.21
C ASP A 29 12.96 -8.79 -8.66
N VAL A 30 12.38 -7.76 -9.29
CA VAL A 30 12.82 -7.34 -10.64
C VAL A 30 14.25 -6.80 -10.59
N VAL A 31 14.57 -5.94 -9.63
CA VAL A 31 15.88 -5.30 -9.53
C VAL A 31 16.98 -6.31 -9.16
N GLU A 32 16.69 -7.28 -8.30
CA GLU A 32 17.68 -8.25 -7.82
C GLU A 32 17.84 -9.46 -8.76
N ASP A 33 16.73 -10.02 -9.26
CA ASP A 33 16.78 -11.33 -9.92
C ASP A 33 16.70 -11.25 -11.45
N SER A 34 16.08 -10.21 -12.01
CA SER A 34 15.69 -10.21 -13.43
C SER A 34 15.87 -8.88 -14.16
N LEU A 35 16.69 -7.97 -13.63
CA LEU A 35 16.81 -6.60 -14.14
C LEU A 35 17.10 -6.55 -15.65
N TRP A 36 18.07 -7.30 -16.14
CA TRP A 36 18.47 -7.30 -17.54
C TRP A 36 17.39 -7.83 -18.50
N SER A 37 16.46 -8.66 -18.01
CA SER A 37 15.39 -9.25 -18.81
C SER A 37 14.02 -8.58 -18.62
N SER A 38 13.80 -7.93 -17.48
CA SER A 38 12.48 -7.49 -17.03
C SER A 38 12.40 -6.02 -16.63
N TYR A 39 13.46 -5.22 -16.84
CA TYR A 39 13.49 -3.80 -16.42
C TYR A 39 12.34 -2.96 -16.99
N GLN A 40 11.77 -3.34 -18.14
CA GLN A 40 10.65 -2.61 -18.75
C GLN A 40 9.37 -2.64 -17.90
N GLU A 41 9.26 -3.56 -16.94
CA GLU A 41 8.13 -3.65 -16.03
C GLU A 41 8.22 -2.64 -14.87
N LEU A 42 9.42 -2.12 -14.57
CA LEU A 42 9.67 -1.25 -13.43
C LEU A 42 8.78 0.01 -13.40
N PRO A 43 8.50 0.72 -14.53
CA PRO A 43 7.61 1.88 -14.50
C PRO A 43 6.18 1.54 -14.05
N ASP A 44 5.61 0.44 -14.54
CA ASP A 44 4.26 0.00 -14.16
C ASP A 44 4.21 -0.47 -12.71
N LEU A 45 5.21 -1.26 -12.27
CA LEU A 45 5.32 -1.70 -10.89
C LEU A 45 5.49 -0.51 -9.92
N ALA A 46 6.30 0.48 -10.30
CA ALA A 46 6.49 1.70 -9.53
C ALA A 46 5.18 2.50 -9.40
N GLN A 47 4.44 2.65 -10.49
CA GLN A 47 3.14 3.33 -10.44
C GLN A 47 2.17 2.62 -9.49
N LYS A 48 2.07 1.29 -9.56
CA LYS A 48 1.22 0.50 -8.67
C LYS A 48 1.64 0.59 -7.21
N ALA A 49 2.95 0.67 -6.94
CA ALA A 49 3.47 0.89 -5.59
C ALA A 49 3.09 2.29 -5.07
N VAL A 50 3.18 3.32 -5.91
CA VAL A 50 2.77 4.69 -5.58
C VAL A 50 1.27 4.72 -5.27
N ASP A 51 0.43 4.19 -6.16
CA ASP A 51 -1.03 4.17 -5.98
C ASP A 51 -1.41 3.46 -4.67
N ALA A 52 -0.79 2.31 -4.38
CA ALA A 52 -1.04 1.57 -3.13
C ALA A 52 -0.61 2.37 -1.88
N CYS A 53 0.49 3.12 -1.96
CA CYS A 53 0.93 4.01 -0.88
C CYS A 53 -0.06 5.16 -0.66
N GLU A 54 -0.56 5.77 -1.73
CA GLU A 54 -1.54 6.85 -1.66
C GLU A 54 -2.88 6.37 -1.09
N GLU A 55 -3.35 5.19 -1.51
CA GLU A 55 -4.54 4.58 -0.94
C GLU A 55 -4.39 4.28 0.56
N TRP A 56 -3.23 3.74 0.96
CA TRP A 56 -2.93 3.51 2.37
C TRP A 56 -2.92 4.83 3.16
N ALA A 57 -2.27 5.86 2.63
CA ALA A 57 -2.19 7.17 3.26
C ALA A 57 -3.59 7.78 3.44
N SER A 58 -4.44 7.69 2.41
CA SER A 58 -5.83 8.14 2.46
C SER A 58 -6.65 7.40 3.51
N ALA A 59 -6.57 6.07 3.56
CA ALA A 59 -7.25 5.27 4.57
C ALA A 59 -6.76 5.57 5.99
N LYS A 60 -5.44 5.74 6.16
CA LYS A 60 -4.82 6.08 7.44
C LYS A 60 -5.29 7.45 7.93
N ALA A 61 -5.31 8.46 7.06
CA ALA A 61 -5.79 9.80 7.40
C ALA A 61 -7.27 9.77 7.85
N LYS A 62 -8.13 9.01 7.16
CA LYS A 62 -9.54 8.83 7.55
C LYS A 62 -9.66 8.16 8.92
N TYR A 63 -8.90 7.09 9.16
CA TYR A 63 -8.87 6.41 10.46
C TYR A 63 -8.42 7.33 11.58
N GLU A 64 -7.33 8.08 11.40
CA GLU A 64 -6.80 8.97 12.43
C GLU A 64 -7.73 10.15 12.72
N ALA A 65 -8.37 10.72 11.69
CA ALA A 65 -9.36 11.78 11.88
C ALA A 65 -10.54 11.28 12.73
N ALA A 66 -11.00 10.07 12.46
CA ALA A 66 -12.17 9.51 13.10
C ALA A 66 -11.87 8.80 14.45
N ALA A 67 -10.60 8.53 14.75
CA ALA A 67 -10.16 8.08 16.08
C ALA A 67 -9.91 9.24 17.07
N LYS A 68 -9.85 10.49 16.57
CA LYS A 68 -9.66 11.71 17.39
C LYS A 68 -10.97 12.40 17.78
N GLY A 69 -12.08 12.04 17.15
CA GLY A 69 -13.42 12.59 17.43
C GLY A 69 -14.32 11.55 18.07
#